data_AF-R1DT69-F1
#
_entry.id   AF-R1DT69-F1
#
_cell.length_a   1.000
_cell.length_b   1.000
_cell.length_c   1.000
_cell.angle_alpha   90.00
_cell.angle_beta   90.00
_cell.angle_gamma   90.00
#
_symmetry.space_group_name_H-M   'P 1'
#
loop_
_entity.id
_entity.type
_entity.pdbx_description
1 polymer ?
#
loop_
_entity_poly.entity_id
_entity_poly.type
_entity_poly.pdbx_seq_one_letter_code
_entity_poly.pdbx_strand_id
1 'polypeptide(L)'
;MLPLAIALLILSASVADAFSSVPEFPPPPAPPVYVIMGPDSVPIARAIVDATEACPVLMADGKMMIVTTHAEPDPDHGFPERVCSGDLPKNYSFASFGPTDLPSVESGPVNFGIIGDTGLRVKVKNNGTLPCPANLSESIVEYPGSAGVCFDYGKWNGKIQGMEQSLNPVSNPWPYQLMADELAGKNPDVIIHVGDFLYGETECPDVCPVDEEDATKGFLDPCPCANMTSHGDQWSSWQEDFFEPSRKLLLAAPWIILRGNHEICTRSGVGWFRYLDPRPMPPLQEWKWQGAKQYVPCSEFTDPYVVTYHDVQWLVVDSSQVASVGGGIDHYDGDCPTEVTVITGLDPRNESAFPYTPNSSHGFDPSNFPAEYGNYTEIFAEGKSMLDSHKPVGLLSHRPLYAITCHKGSYLALDYTLQLAAEATGLFNSTIKFVLSGHYHLFQYVEYEGRVPTLVFGHGGTKLFDGDPNIATAVGATVLTEDGAPAAVITANSTMYKQFGFGLLEVKEERFEVTEGAGAAWQRFNFTIPA
;
A
#
# COMPACT_ATOMS: atom_id res chain seq x y z
N MET A 1 10.72 59.26 36.27
CA MET A 1 10.21 58.00 36.85
C MET A 1 8.91 57.64 36.14
N LEU A 2 8.98 56.70 35.19
CA LEU A 2 7.96 55.70 34.84
C LEU A 2 8.56 54.83 33.71
N PRO A 3 8.67 53.50 33.83
CA PRO A 3 9.22 52.67 32.77
C PRO A 3 8.15 52.37 31.73
N LEU A 4 8.53 52.44 30.46
CA LEU A 4 7.72 52.05 29.30
C LEU A 4 7.71 50.51 29.25
N ALA A 5 6.54 49.90 29.49
CA ALA A 5 6.35 48.47 29.29
C ALA A 5 6.22 48.19 27.79
N ILE A 6 7.17 47.46 27.23
CA ILE A 6 7.08 46.89 25.88
C ILE A 6 6.21 45.64 26.00
N ALA A 7 4.97 45.72 25.50
CA ALA A 7 4.13 44.54 25.32
C ALA A 7 4.68 43.72 24.16
N LEU A 8 5.22 42.54 24.47
CA LEU A 8 5.60 41.53 23.49
C LEU A 8 4.30 40.91 22.96
N LEU A 9 3.86 41.33 21.77
CA LEU A 9 2.79 40.65 21.03
C LEU A 9 3.36 39.32 20.53
N ILE A 10 3.10 38.23 21.25
CA ILE A 10 3.25 36.88 20.74
C ILE A 10 2.05 36.66 19.81
N LEU A 11 2.26 36.83 18.51
CA LEU A 11 1.35 36.29 17.50
C LEU A 11 1.52 34.76 17.52
N SER A 12 0.66 34.08 18.27
CA SER A 12 0.41 32.66 18.09
C SER A 12 -0.33 32.50 16.77
N ALA A 13 0.39 32.33 15.67
CA ALA A 13 -0.21 31.83 14.45
C ALA A 13 -0.56 30.35 14.68
N SER A 14 -1.82 30.07 15.01
CA SER A 14 -2.34 28.72 14.96
C SER A 14 -2.40 28.27 13.50
N VAL A 15 -1.99 27.04 13.24
CA VAL A 15 -1.99 26.36 11.93
C VAL A 15 -3.39 26.34 11.26
N ALA A 16 -4.45 26.69 11.99
CA ALA A 16 -5.83 26.75 11.54
C ALA A 16 -6.14 27.81 10.46
N ASP A 17 -5.38 28.92 10.38
CA ASP A 17 -5.69 30.00 9.41
C ASP A 17 -5.14 29.75 7.99
N ALA A 18 -4.46 28.62 7.75
CA ALA A 18 -3.94 28.25 6.43
C ALA A 18 -4.87 27.34 5.59
N PHE A 19 -6.00 26.89 6.14
CA PHE A 19 -6.84 25.85 5.50
C PHE A 19 -8.29 26.27 5.19
N SER A 20 -8.55 27.58 5.11
CA SER A 20 -9.83 28.09 4.58
C SER A 20 -9.80 28.17 3.05
N SER A 21 -9.90 27.00 2.40
CA SER A 21 -10.53 26.81 1.09
C SER A 21 -10.36 25.35 0.68
N VAL A 22 -11.35 24.50 0.96
CA VAL A 22 -11.50 23.25 0.20
C VAL A 22 -12.07 23.67 -1.16
N PRO A 23 -11.33 23.54 -2.28
CA PRO A 23 -11.90 23.78 -3.59
C PRO A 23 -12.79 22.59 -3.96
N GLU A 24 -14.00 22.85 -4.47
CA GLU A 24 -14.82 21.86 -5.19
C GLU A 24 -14.03 21.31 -6.40
N PHE A 25 -14.02 19.99 -6.61
CA PHE A 25 -13.49 19.37 -7.83
C PHE A 25 -14.56 19.35 -8.94
N PRO A 26 -14.26 19.84 -10.16
CA PRO A 26 -14.93 19.35 -11.37
C PRO A 26 -14.00 18.36 -12.10
N PRO A 27 -14.43 17.12 -12.44
CA PRO A 27 -13.90 16.50 -13.65
C PRO A 27 -14.97 15.77 -14.49
N PRO A 28 -14.80 15.52 -15.81
CA PRO A 28 -13.52 15.36 -16.55
C PRO A 28 -13.45 16.15 -17.90
N PRO A 29 -12.28 16.23 -18.58
CA PRO A 29 -12.08 15.35 -19.75
C PRO A 29 -10.60 15.05 -20.09
N ALA A 30 -10.18 13.82 -19.81
CA ALA A 30 -9.31 12.98 -20.63
C ALA A 30 -9.33 11.61 -19.94
N PRO A 31 -9.30 10.50 -20.67
CA PRO A 31 -9.13 9.19 -20.04
C PRO A 31 -7.88 9.19 -19.16
N PRO A 32 -7.87 8.55 -17.98
CA PRO A 32 -6.62 8.27 -17.28
C PRO A 32 -5.67 7.56 -18.23
N VAL A 33 -4.50 8.17 -18.45
CA VAL A 33 -3.44 7.62 -19.29
C VAL A 33 -2.17 7.56 -18.46
N TYR A 34 -1.46 6.44 -18.54
CA TYR A 34 -0.26 6.18 -17.74
C TYR A 34 0.62 5.11 -18.39
N VAL A 35 1.86 4.99 -17.92
CA VAL A 35 2.84 4.01 -18.40
C VAL A 35 3.25 3.11 -17.24
N ILE A 36 3.12 1.79 -17.43
CA ILE A 36 3.61 0.78 -16.49
C ILE A 36 4.84 0.09 -17.08
N MET A 37 5.84 -0.18 -16.25
CA MET A 37 7.00 -1.00 -16.59
C MET A 37 6.67 -2.46 -16.35
N GLY A 38 6.60 -3.24 -17.43
CA GLY A 38 6.27 -4.67 -17.38
C GLY A 38 7.47 -5.60 -17.48
N PRO A 39 7.19 -6.92 -17.61
CA PRO A 39 8.19 -7.94 -17.86
C PRO A 39 9.11 -7.59 -19.04
N ASP A 40 10.33 -8.10 -19.00
CA ASP A 40 11.39 -7.76 -19.95
C ASP A 40 11.68 -6.26 -20.06
N SER A 41 11.29 -5.45 -19.06
CA SER A 41 11.46 -3.98 -19.09
C SER A 41 10.73 -3.30 -20.25
N VAL A 42 9.59 -3.85 -20.68
CA VAL A 42 8.74 -3.25 -21.71
C VAL A 42 7.87 -2.17 -21.06
N PRO A 43 7.90 -0.92 -21.54
CA PRO A 43 6.93 0.09 -21.11
C PRO A 43 5.58 -0.15 -21.80
N ILE A 44 4.51 -0.10 -21.02
CA ILE A 44 3.15 -0.42 -21.45
C ILE A 44 2.28 0.80 -21.20
N ALA A 45 1.77 1.41 -22.27
CA ALA A 45 0.84 2.52 -22.18
C ALA A 45 -0.57 1.99 -21.92
N ARG A 46 -1.27 2.56 -20.94
CA ARG A 46 -2.69 2.27 -20.69
C ARG A 46 -3.54 3.52 -20.82
N ALA A 47 -4.76 3.35 -21.31
CA ALA A 47 -5.79 4.37 -21.32
C ALA A 47 -7.13 3.77 -20.87
N ILE A 48 -7.80 4.44 -19.92
CA ILE A 48 -9.13 4.04 -19.42
C ILE A 48 -10.18 4.97 -20.03
N VAL A 49 -10.97 4.45 -20.97
CA VAL A 49 -11.93 5.23 -21.78
C VAL A 49 -13.37 4.81 -21.50
N ASP A 50 -14.33 5.65 -21.90
CA ASP A 50 -15.74 5.32 -21.81
C ASP A 50 -16.08 4.04 -22.61
N ALA A 51 -17.11 3.31 -22.17
CA ALA A 51 -17.59 2.06 -22.79
C ALA A 51 -17.83 2.18 -24.30
N THR A 52 -18.30 3.36 -24.73
CA THR A 52 -18.70 3.65 -26.10
C THR A 52 -17.55 4.12 -26.98
N GLU A 53 -16.41 4.48 -26.39
CA GLU A 53 -15.24 4.98 -27.10
C GLU A 53 -14.31 3.85 -27.57
N ALA A 54 -13.85 3.95 -28.82
CA ALA A 54 -12.79 3.07 -29.30
C ALA A 54 -11.45 3.42 -28.62
N CYS A 55 -10.53 2.44 -28.57
CA CYS A 55 -9.19 2.72 -28.07
C CYS A 55 -8.52 3.86 -28.86
N PRO A 56 -7.97 4.88 -28.18
CA PRO A 56 -7.31 5.98 -28.86
C PRO A 56 -6.08 5.50 -29.65
N VAL A 57 -5.59 6.34 -30.56
CA VAL A 57 -4.35 6.05 -31.28
C VAL A 57 -3.18 6.21 -30.32
N LEU A 58 -2.31 5.20 -30.24
CA LEU A 58 -1.02 5.29 -29.56
C LEU A 58 0.08 5.61 -30.57
N MET A 59 0.84 6.66 -30.30
CA MET A 59 1.97 7.11 -31.10
C MET A 59 3.25 7.06 -30.28
N ALA A 60 4.35 6.61 -30.87
CA ALA A 60 5.69 6.71 -30.29
C ALA A 60 6.70 7.09 -31.40
N ASP A 61 7.46 8.17 -31.18
CA ASP A 61 8.47 8.69 -32.12
C ASP A 61 7.97 8.81 -33.57
N GLY A 62 6.73 9.29 -33.74
CA GLY A 62 6.09 9.46 -35.06
C GLY A 62 5.57 8.17 -35.71
N LYS A 63 5.61 7.03 -35.02
CA LYS A 63 5.05 5.75 -35.47
C LYS A 63 3.79 5.41 -34.69
N MET A 64 2.80 4.87 -35.41
CA MET A 64 1.61 4.30 -34.79
C MET A 64 1.95 2.95 -34.17
N MET A 65 1.59 2.77 -32.91
CA MET A 65 1.77 1.53 -32.16
C MET A 65 0.53 0.65 -32.26
N ILE A 66 0.68 -0.65 -31.98
CA ILE A 66 -0.45 -1.57 -31.89
C ILE A 66 -1.13 -1.33 -30.54
N VAL A 67 -2.44 -1.11 -30.57
CA VAL A 67 -3.27 -0.99 -29.38
C VAL A 67 -4.30 -2.12 -29.38
N THR A 68 -4.48 -2.74 -28.23
CA THR A 68 -5.49 -3.77 -27.97
C THR A 68 -6.40 -3.34 -26.85
N THR A 69 -7.64 -3.85 -26.85
CA THR A 69 -8.46 -3.82 -25.64
C THR A 69 -7.84 -4.76 -24.61
N HIS A 70 -7.32 -4.22 -23.52
CA HIS A 70 -6.82 -5.00 -22.39
C HIS A 70 -7.99 -5.59 -21.60
N ALA A 71 -8.99 -4.76 -21.28
CA ALA A 71 -10.22 -5.18 -20.63
C ALA A 71 -11.44 -4.55 -21.32
N GLU A 72 -12.40 -5.38 -21.69
CA GLU A 72 -13.68 -4.92 -22.23
C GLU A 72 -14.58 -4.37 -21.12
N PRO A 73 -15.55 -3.48 -21.45
CA PRO A 73 -16.60 -3.05 -20.53
C PRO A 73 -17.34 -4.24 -19.89
N ASP A 74 -17.53 -4.16 -18.58
CA ASP A 74 -18.28 -5.11 -17.75
C ASP A 74 -19.13 -4.36 -16.69
N PRO A 75 -20.17 -3.64 -17.14
CA PRO A 75 -21.00 -2.81 -16.25
C PRO A 75 -21.76 -3.65 -15.21
N ASP A 76 -22.05 -4.92 -15.51
CA ASP A 76 -22.77 -5.82 -14.60
C ASP A 76 -21.95 -6.14 -13.33
N HIS A 77 -20.63 -5.97 -13.40
CA HIS A 77 -19.71 -6.16 -12.28
C HIS A 77 -19.04 -4.85 -11.83
N GLY A 78 -19.61 -3.69 -12.16
CA GLY A 78 -19.12 -2.38 -11.68
C GLY A 78 -17.97 -1.78 -12.49
N PHE A 79 -17.69 -2.31 -13.68
CA PHE A 79 -16.59 -1.87 -14.55
C PHE A 79 -17.09 -1.43 -15.93
N PRO A 80 -17.88 -0.35 -16.04
CA PRO A 80 -18.48 0.08 -17.30
C PRO A 80 -17.46 0.57 -18.34
N GLU A 81 -16.26 0.94 -17.94
CA GLU A 81 -15.18 1.48 -18.75
C GLU A 81 -14.45 0.41 -19.59
N ARG A 82 -13.80 0.87 -20.67
CA ARG A 82 -12.88 0.06 -21.47
C ARG A 82 -11.45 0.42 -21.08
N VAL A 83 -10.59 -0.59 -20.94
CA VAL A 83 -9.15 -0.39 -20.74
C VAL A 83 -8.40 -0.77 -22.01
N CYS A 84 -7.63 0.16 -22.54
CA CYS A 84 -6.80 0.00 -23.72
C CYS A 84 -5.34 -0.10 -23.32
N SER A 85 -4.57 -0.92 -24.03
CA SER A 85 -3.16 -1.13 -23.78
C SER A 85 -2.35 -1.22 -25.08
N GLY A 86 -1.12 -0.75 -25.05
CA GLY A 86 -0.17 -0.92 -26.14
C GLY A 86 1.27 -0.83 -25.66
N ASP A 87 2.11 -1.73 -26.15
CA ASP A 87 3.54 -1.75 -25.84
C ASP A 87 4.25 -0.59 -26.54
N LEU A 88 5.16 0.06 -25.81
CA LEU A 88 6.04 1.11 -26.32
C LEU A 88 7.46 0.54 -26.56
N PRO A 89 8.22 1.12 -27.51
CA PRO A 89 9.64 0.81 -27.64
C PRO A 89 10.40 1.13 -26.35
N LYS A 90 11.39 0.34 -25.93
CA LYS A 90 12.06 0.58 -24.62
C LYS A 90 12.71 1.96 -24.43
N ASN A 91 13.10 2.64 -25.51
CA ASN A 91 13.85 3.90 -25.50
C ASN A 91 13.17 4.98 -26.36
N TYR A 92 11.83 5.07 -26.31
CA TYR A 92 11.13 6.13 -27.02
C TYR A 92 11.45 7.51 -26.43
N SER A 93 11.49 8.54 -27.26
CA SER A 93 11.73 9.92 -26.81
C SER A 93 10.44 10.68 -26.57
N PHE A 94 9.42 10.40 -27.38
CA PHE A 94 8.10 11.01 -27.24
C PHE A 94 7.02 9.99 -27.58
N ALA A 95 6.00 9.90 -26.72
CA ALA A 95 4.81 9.11 -27.00
C ALA A 95 3.55 9.83 -26.55
N SER A 96 2.43 9.50 -27.18
CA SER A 96 1.11 10.01 -26.81
C SER A 96 0.06 8.91 -26.96
N PHE A 97 -0.95 8.92 -26.10
CA PHE A 97 -2.11 8.04 -26.20
C PHE A 97 -3.35 8.92 -26.39
N GLY A 98 -3.84 9.01 -27.63
CA GLY A 98 -4.81 10.03 -28.00
C GLY A 98 -4.20 11.44 -27.89
N PRO A 99 -4.89 12.40 -27.24
CA PRO A 99 -4.38 13.76 -27.06
C PRO A 99 -3.40 13.91 -25.88
N THR A 100 -3.18 12.86 -25.09
CA THR A 100 -2.38 12.92 -23.87
C THR A 100 -0.95 12.48 -24.14
N ASP A 101 0.01 13.33 -23.80
CA ASP A 101 1.43 13.00 -23.83
C ASP A 101 1.77 12.02 -22.69
N LEU A 102 2.63 11.04 -22.99
CA LEU A 102 3.08 10.03 -22.03
C LEU A 102 4.45 10.42 -21.45
N PRO A 103 4.72 10.09 -20.17
CA PRO A 103 6.04 10.30 -19.58
C PRO A 103 7.08 9.44 -20.29
N SER A 104 8.24 10.01 -20.65
CA SER A 104 9.33 9.26 -21.28
C SER A 104 9.93 8.21 -20.34
N VAL A 105 10.49 7.15 -20.91
CA VAL A 105 11.23 6.14 -20.14
C VAL A 105 12.73 6.39 -20.32
N GLU A 106 13.38 6.80 -19.24
CA GLU A 106 14.82 6.98 -19.24
C GLU A 106 15.54 5.62 -19.20
N SER A 107 16.63 5.49 -19.96
CA SER A 107 17.44 4.26 -19.93
C SER A 107 18.29 4.15 -18.65
N GLY A 108 18.59 5.29 -18.02
CA GLY A 108 19.40 5.40 -16.79
C GLY A 108 18.75 6.37 -15.80
N PRO A 109 17.53 6.06 -15.31
CA PRO A 109 16.85 6.89 -14.31
C PRO A 109 17.72 7.02 -13.06
N VAL A 110 17.77 8.24 -12.53
CA VAL A 110 18.53 8.58 -11.34
C VAL A 110 17.62 8.67 -10.12
N ASN A 111 16.39 9.16 -10.30
CA ASN A 111 15.47 9.50 -9.22
C ASN A 111 14.22 8.60 -9.29
N PHE A 112 14.05 7.76 -8.27
CA PHE A 112 12.87 6.92 -8.12
C PHE A 112 11.95 7.49 -7.03
N GLY A 113 10.72 7.83 -7.39
CA GLY A 113 9.67 8.15 -6.42
C GLY A 113 9.12 6.87 -5.82
N ILE A 114 8.92 6.81 -4.50
CA ILE A 114 8.39 5.62 -3.81
C ILE A 114 7.18 6.02 -2.98
N ILE A 115 6.05 5.34 -3.17
CA ILE A 115 4.82 5.57 -2.42
C ILE A 115 4.02 4.26 -2.32
N GLY A 116 3.13 4.13 -1.36
CA GLY A 116 2.32 2.93 -1.18
C GLY A 116 1.24 3.11 -0.15
N ASP A 117 0.34 2.14 -0.08
CA ASP A 117 -0.72 2.07 0.93
C ASP A 117 -1.55 3.37 0.91
N THR A 118 -2.17 3.64 -0.23
CA THR A 118 -2.63 4.99 -0.60
C THR A 118 -4.13 5.21 -0.39
N GLY A 119 -4.97 4.17 -0.50
CA GLY A 119 -6.42 4.29 -0.51
C GLY A 119 -7.06 4.77 0.80
N LEU A 120 -8.32 5.19 0.72
CA LEU A 120 -9.07 5.70 1.86
C LEU A 120 -9.75 4.56 2.63
N ARG A 121 -9.36 4.33 3.89
CA ARG A 121 -9.81 3.15 4.64
C ARG A 121 -11.25 3.25 5.12
N VAL A 122 -12.15 2.45 4.52
CA VAL A 122 -13.50 2.21 5.03
C VAL A 122 -13.73 0.70 5.14
N LYS A 123 -13.61 0.19 6.37
CA LYS A 123 -13.82 -1.23 6.67
C LYS A 123 -14.72 -1.38 7.89
N VAL A 124 -16.00 -1.65 7.68
CA VAL A 124 -17.00 -1.72 8.76
C VAL A 124 -17.69 -3.09 8.80
N LYS A 125 -17.83 -3.64 10.01
CA LYS A 125 -18.80 -4.70 10.32
C LYS A 125 -19.84 -4.10 11.28
N ASN A 126 -21.12 -4.21 10.91
CA ASN A 126 -22.33 -3.63 11.55
C ASN A 126 -22.82 -2.29 10.96
N ASN A 127 -23.32 -2.31 9.72
CA ASN A 127 -23.82 -1.14 8.95
C ASN A 127 -25.23 -0.64 9.39
N GLY A 128 -25.60 -0.82 10.67
CA GLY A 128 -26.95 -0.46 11.14
C GLY A 128 -27.23 1.04 11.01
N THR A 129 -28.40 1.40 10.47
CA THR A 129 -28.69 2.76 9.99
C THR A 129 -29.23 3.73 11.05
N LEU A 130 -29.36 3.34 12.33
CA LEU A 130 -29.85 4.23 13.40
C LEU A 130 -29.30 3.87 14.80
N PRO A 131 -28.96 4.85 15.67
CA PRO A 131 -28.64 4.62 17.07
C PRO A 131 -29.88 4.24 17.89
N CYS A 132 -29.78 3.20 18.73
CA CYS A 132 -30.83 2.83 19.68
C CYS A 132 -31.00 3.92 20.77
N PRO A 133 -32.23 4.18 21.26
CA PRO A 133 -32.41 4.92 22.50
C PRO A 133 -31.66 4.21 23.64
N ALA A 134 -30.98 4.98 24.48
CA ALA A 134 -30.02 4.52 25.51
C ALA A 134 -30.56 3.58 26.62
N ASN A 135 -31.79 3.06 26.52
CA ASN A 135 -32.44 2.24 27.53
C ASN A 135 -33.08 0.97 26.94
N LEU A 136 -32.29 0.09 26.31
CA LEU A 136 -32.74 -1.27 25.98
C LEU A 136 -32.08 -2.29 26.91
N SER A 137 -32.58 -2.35 28.15
CA SER A 137 -32.47 -3.56 28.96
C SER A 137 -33.50 -4.60 28.48
N GLU A 138 -33.01 -5.72 27.97
CA GLU A 138 -33.65 -7.06 27.99
C GLU A 138 -35.05 -7.28 27.36
N SER A 139 -35.65 -6.35 26.64
CA SER A 139 -36.94 -6.61 25.97
C SER A 139 -36.90 -6.34 24.46
N ILE A 140 -37.02 -7.43 23.70
CA ILE A 140 -37.25 -7.43 22.26
C ILE A 140 -38.60 -6.76 22.00
N VAL A 141 -38.59 -5.59 21.36
CA VAL A 141 -39.79 -4.98 20.79
C VAL A 141 -39.82 -5.31 19.30
N GLU A 142 -40.83 -6.08 18.87
CA GLU A 142 -41.15 -6.23 17.45
C GLU A 142 -41.54 -4.86 16.87
N TYR A 143 -40.78 -4.36 15.87
CA TYR A 143 -41.16 -3.20 15.07
C TYR A 143 -41.54 -3.62 13.63
N PRO A 144 -42.47 -2.90 12.99
CA PRO A 144 -43.18 -3.38 11.81
C PRO A 144 -42.39 -3.18 10.51
N GLY A 145 -42.22 -4.25 9.74
CA GLY A 145 -42.26 -4.30 8.26
C GLY A 145 -41.29 -3.49 7.40
N SER A 146 -40.47 -2.61 7.98
CA SER A 146 -39.46 -1.78 7.29
C SER A 146 -38.24 -1.51 8.17
N ALA A 147 -38.01 -2.38 9.17
CA ALA A 147 -37.04 -2.18 10.22
C ALA A 147 -35.60 -2.18 9.68
N GLY A 148 -35.00 -0.99 9.59
CA GLY A 148 -33.55 -0.83 9.55
C GLY A 148 -32.93 -1.56 10.75
N VAL A 149 -31.82 -2.24 10.51
CA VAL A 149 -31.08 -2.94 11.55
C VAL A 149 -30.56 -1.87 12.52
N CYS A 150 -30.94 -1.97 13.80
CA CYS A 150 -30.43 -1.08 14.84
C CYS A 150 -28.91 -1.24 14.99
N PHE A 151 -28.20 -0.14 15.24
CA PHE A 151 -26.77 -0.19 15.52
C PHE A 151 -26.50 -0.98 16.82
N ASP A 152 -25.93 -2.18 16.68
CA ASP A 152 -25.56 -3.05 17.81
C ASP A 152 -24.17 -2.67 18.36
N TYR A 153 -24.14 -1.92 19.47
CA TYR A 153 -22.91 -1.50 20.14
C TYR A 153 -21.93 -2.65 20.42
N GLY A 154 -22.44 -3.85 20.72
CA GLY A 154 -21.60 -5.02 21.03
C GLY A 154 -21.03 -5.73 19.80
N LYS A 155 -21.40 -5.31 18.59
CA LYS A 155 -20.97 -5.90 17.31
C LYS A 155 -20.24 -4.93 16.38
N TRP A 156 -20.09 -3.67 16.77
CA TRP A 156 -19.25 -2.74 16.02
C TRP A 156 -17.81 -3.27 15.98
N ASN A 157 -17.28 -3.42 14.77
CA ASN A 157 -15.86 -3.60 14.53
C ASN A 157 -15.55 -2.94 13.19
N GLY A 158 -15.01 -1.72 13.24
CA GLY A 158 -14.72 -0.95 12.04
C GLY A 158 -13.49 -0.07 12.20
N LYS A 159 -12.72 0.03 11.11
CA LYS A 159 -11.66 1.03 10.95
C LYS A 159 -12.10 1.97 9.83
N ILE A 160 -12.45 3.20 10.20
CA ILE A 160 -12.85 4.24 9.27
C ILE A 160 -11.81 5.35 9.37
N GLN A 161 -11.08 5.54 8.29
CA GLN A 161 -10.26 6.72 8.12
C GLN A 161 -11.17 7.89 7.79
N GLY A 162 -11.35 8.79 8.76
CA GLY A 162 -11.66 10.18 8.41
C GLY A 162 -10.41 10.87 7.88
N MET A 163 -10.57 12.08 7.36
CA MET A 163 -9.50 12.83 6.70
C MET A 163 -8.29 13.18 7.62
N GLU A 164 -8.41 13.00 8.93
CA GLU A 164 -7.33 13.18 9.92
C GLU A 164 -6.89 11.85 10.59
N GLN A 165 -7.06 10.70 9.94
CA GLN A 165 -6.95 9.34 10.53
C GLN A 165 -8.02 9.00 11.59
N SER A 166 -8.68 10.01 12.16
CA SER A 166 -9.74 9.87 13.15
C SER A 166 -11.13 10.04 12.54
N LEU A 167 -12.13 9.49 13.24
CA LEU A 167 -13.54 9.63 12.92
C LEU A 167 -14.10 11.05 13.08
N ASN A 168 -13.38 12.06 13.57
CA ASN A 168 -13.94 13.42 13.76
C ASN A 168 -13.20 14.48 12.92
N PRO A 169 -13.56 14.68 11.65
CA PRO A 169 -12.90 15.64 10.77
C PRO A 169 -13.62 16.98 10.83
N VAL A 170 -12.95 17.99 11.40
CA VAL A 170 -13.41 19.37 11.24
C VAL A 170 -12.43 20.21 10.39
N SER A 171 -11.35 19.65 9.83
CA SER A 171 -10.40 20.51 9.10
C SER A 171 -9.48 19.95 8.00
N ASN A 172 -9.34 18.65 7.76
CA ASN A 172 -8.30 18.17 6.81
C ASN A 172 -8.89 17.40 5.61
N PRO A 173 -8.23 17.39 4.44
CA PRO A 173 -8.47 16.41 3.40
C PRO A 173 -7.62 15.12 3.52
N TRP A 174 -8.09 14.02 2.92
CA TRP A 174 -7.38 12.75 2.84
C TRP A 174 -6.01 12.96 2.17
N PRO A 175 -4.92 12.49 2.78
CA PRO A 175 -3.57 12.96 2.45
C PRO A 175 -3.03 12.46 1.11
N TYR A 176 -3.62 11.42 0.51
CA TYR A 176 -3.01 10.78 -0.65
C TYR A 176 -2.81 11.73 -1.83
N GLN A 177 -3.82 12.50 -2.19
CA GLN A 177 -3.69 13.45 -3.31
C GLN A 177 -2.58 14.47 -3.07
N LEU A 178 -2.42 14.95 -1.83
CA LEU A 178 -1.34 15.85 -1.47
C LEU A 178 0.02 15.16 -1.67
N MET A 179 0.17 13.92 -1.18
CA MET A 179 1.42 13.17 -1.33
C MET A 179 1.75 12.90 -2.80
N ALA A 180 0.75 12.49 -3.59
CA ALA A 180 0.91 12.23 -5.01
C ALA A 180 1.30 13.49 -5.79
N ASP A 181 0.64 14.62 -5.50
CA ASP A 181 0.94 15.91 -6.12
C ASP A 181 2.34 16.43 -5.73
N GLU A 182 2.73 16.28 -4.47
CA GLU A 182 4.06 16.67 -4.00
C GLU A 182 5.15 15.82 -4.64
N LEU A 183 4.96 14.49 -4.71
CA LEU A 183 5.90 13.57 -5.35
C LEU A 183 6.02 13.85 -6.85
N ALA A 184 4.90 14.13 -7.53
CA ALA A 184 4.94 14.54 -8.94
C ALA A 184 5.78 15.80 -9.13
N GLY A 185 5.68 16.76 -8.19
CA GLY A 185 6.49 17.98 -8.16
C GLY A 185 7.99 17.77 -7.90
N LYS A 186 8.42 16.58 -7.48
CA LYS A 186 9.84 16.21 -7.35
C LYS A 186 10.47 15.78 -8.66
N ASN A 187 9.68 15.61 -9.72
CA ASN A 187 10.11 15.14 -11.05
C ASN A 187 10.88 13.81 -10.94
N PRO A 188 10.26 12.73 -10.43
CA PRO A 188 10.87 11.40 -10.47
C PRO A 188 11.05 10.95 -11.92
N ASP A 189 12.08 10.15 -12.19
CA ASP A 189 12.30 9.53 -13.50
C ASP A 189 11.46 8.24 -13.64
N VAL A 190 11.19 7.58 -12.50
CA VAL A 190 10.34 6.38 -12.36
C VAL A 190 9.62 6.44 -11.03
N ILE A 191 8.37 5.97 -10.97
CA ILE A 191 7.60 5.82 -9.73
C ILE A 191 7.54 4.33 -9.37
N ILE A 192 7.73 4.00 -8.10
CA ILE A 192 7.55 2.68 -7.53
C ILE A 192 6.36 2.77 -6.57
N HIS A 193 5.26 2.10 -6.90
CA HIS A 193 4.14 1.98 -5.97
C HIS A 193 4.14 0.61 -5.29
N VAL A 194 4.32 0.58 -3.97
CA VAL A 194 4.57 -0.65 -3.20
C VAL A 194 3.30 -1.43 -2.79
N GLY A 195 2.23 -1.30 -3.56
CA GLY A 195 0.95 -2.00 -3.34
C GLY A 195 -0.06 -1.30 -2.43
N ASP A 196 -1.23 -1.92 -2.30
CA ASP A 196 -2.41 -1.48 -1.57
C ASP A 196 -2.96 -0.11 -2.06
N PHE A 197 -3.88 -0.17 -3.03
CA PHE A 197 -4.43 0.99 -3.72
C PHE A 197 -5.83 1.32 -3.26
N LEU A 198 -6.68 0.30 -3.12
CA LEU A 198 -8.10 0.46 -2.80
C LEU A 198 -8.37 0.02 -1.37
N TYR A 199 -8.84 0.96 -0.54
CA TYR A 199 -9.21 0.67 0.85
C TYR A 199 -10.69 0.96 1.16
N GLY A 200 -11.42 1.59 0.24
CA GLY A 200 -12.87 1.76 0.29
C GLY A 200 -13.64 0.45 0.04
N GLU A 201 -13.41 -0.60 0.84
CA GLU A 201 -13.93 -1.95 0.61
C GLU A 201 -15.41 -2.11 0.96
N THR A 202 -15.91 -1.34 1.92
CA THR A 202 -17.30 -1.40 2.40
C THR A 202 -17.97 -0.05 2.28
N GLU A 203 -19.29 -0.06 2.08
CA GLU A 203 -20.11 1.15 2.13
C GLU A 203 -19.90 1.90 3.45
N CYS A 204 -19.79 3.22 3.38
CA CYS A 204 -19.76 4.04 4.58
C CYS A 204 -21.11 3.93 5.29
N PRO A 205 -21.15 3.67 6.61
CA PRO A 205 -22.40 3.63 7.36
C PRO A 205 -22.99 5.05 7.48
N ASP A 206 -24.32 5.16 7.50
CA ASP A 206 -25.02 6.44 7.72
C ASP A 206 -24.59 7.11 9.04
N VAL A 207 -24.35 6.30 10.07
CA VAL A 207 -23.97 6.71 11.42
C VAL A 207 -22.77 5.89 11.86
N CYS A 208 -21.76 6.52 12.47
CA CYS A 208 -20.60 5.83 13.03
C CYS A 208 -20.26 6.37 14.43
N PRO A 209 -19.59 5.58 15.28
CA PRO A 209 -19.29 6.03 16.64
C PRO A 209 -18.29 7.20 16.64
N VAL A 210 -18.30 8.03 17.68
CA VAL A 210 -17.25 9.06 17.86
C VAL A 210 -15.88 8.46 18.22
N ASP A 211 -15.88 7.19 18.66
CA ASP A 211 -14.71 6.43 19.08
C ASP A 211 -14.84 5.00 18.54
N GLU A 212 -13.86 4.58 17.72
CA GLU A 212 -13.87 3.25 17.08
C GLU A 212 -13.73 2.09 18.08
N GLU A 213 -13.11 2.33 19.23
CA GLU A 213 -12.85 1.34 20.27
C GLU A 213 -13.97 1.30 21.32
N ASP A 214 -14.73 2.39 21.45
CA ASP A 214 -15.84 2.51 22.40
C ASP A 214 -17.05 3.26 21.80
N ALA A 215 -17.89 2.51 21.08
CA ALA A 215 -19.12 3.02 20.49
C ALA A 215 -20.14 3.58 21.51
N THR A 216 -19.94 3.38 22.82
CA THR A 216 -20.83 3.96 23.84
C THR A 216 -20.60 5.45 24.06
N LYS A 217 -19.48 6.00 23.57
CA LYS A 217 -19.10 7.42 23.75
C LYS A 217 -19.92 8.39 22.88
N GLY A 218 -20.73 7.89 21.96
CA GLY A 218 -21.61 8.70 21.11
C GLY A 218 -21.43 8.41 19.62
N PHE A 219 -22.16 9.16 18.79
CA PHE A 219 -22.23 8.95 17.34
C PHE A 219 -22.10 10.23 16.55
N LEU A 220 -21.62 10.08 15.32
CA LEU A 220 -21.65 11.08 14.26
C LEU A 220 -22.74 10.70 13.26
N ASP A 221 -23.65 11.64 13.02
CA ASP A 221 -24.76 11.54 12.07
C ASP A 221 -24.82 12.87 11.27
N PRO A 222 -24.49 12.87 9.97
CA PRO A 222 -24.03 11.70 9.21
C PRO A 222 -22.61 11.28 9.62
N CYS A 223 -22.25 10.02 9.36
CA CYS A 223 -20.86 9.58 9.51
C CYS A 223 -19.95 10.43 8.60
N PRO A 224 -18.75 10.82 9.04
CA PRO A 224 -17.82 11.60 8.24
C PRO A 224 -17.48 11.07 6.85
N CYS A 225 -17.46 9.75 6.68
CA CYS A 225 -17.24 9.15 5.36
C CYS A 225 -18.50 9.16 4.48
N ALA A 226 -19.65 9.66 4.94
CA ALA A 226 -20.94 9.53 4.24
C ALA A 226 -20.99 10.31 2.91
N ASN A 227 -20.05 11.24 2.70
CA ASN A 227 -19.88 11.89 1.41
C ASN A 227 -19.13 11.00 0.39
N MET A 228 -18.54 9.88 0.81
CA MET A 228 -17.99 8.88 -0.11
C MET A 228 -19.15 8.12 -0.75
N THR A 229 -19.26 8.22 -2.06
CA THR A 229 -20.33 7.58 -2.83
C THR A 229 -19.94 6.22 -3.40
N SER A 230 -18.64 5.90 -3.42
CA SER A 230 -18.11 4.69 -4.05
C SER A 230 -17.48 3.74 -3.03
N HIS A 231 -17.70 2.43 -3.21
CA HIS A 231 -17.07 1.38 -2.40
C HIS A 231 -17.01 0.06 -3.18
N GLY A 232 -16.13 -0.84 -2.76
CA GLY A 232 -15.94 -2.16 -3.38
C GLY A 232 -15.03 -2.13 -4.61
N ASP A 233 -14.85 -3.29 -5.23
CA ASP A 233 -14.02 -3.45 -6.44
C ASP A 233 -14.81 -3.02 -7.68
N GLN A 234 -14.90 -1.72 -7.91
CA GLN A 234 -15.63 -1.13 -9.03
C GLN A 234 -14.96 0.15 -9.51
N TRP A 235 -15.19 0.55 -10.76
CA TRP A 235 -14.50 1.69 -11.37
C TRP A 235 -14.61 2.97 -10.56
N SER A 236 -15.79 3.31 -10.05
CA SER A 236 -15.96 4.55 -9.30
C SER A 236 -15.10 4.60 -8.04
N SER A 237 -14.87 3.45 -7.40
CA SER A 237 -13.96 3.33 -6.25
C SER A 237 -12.50 3.45 -6.66
N TRP A 238 -12.07 2.77 -7.72
CA TRP A 238 -10.72 2.93 -8.25
C TRP A 238 -10.44 4.36 -8.72
N GLN A 239 -11.46 5.02 -9.27
CA GLN A 239 -11.39 6.40 -9.69
C GLN A 239 -11.18 7.33 -8.50
N GLU A 240 -11.99 7.21 -7.45
CA GLU A 240 -11.92 8.05 -6.24
C GLU A 240 -10.67 7.75 -5.39
N ASP A 241 -10.35 6.47 -5.14
CA ASP A 241 -9.25 6.06 -4.26
C ASP A 241 -7.86 6.10 -4.92
N PHE A 242 -7.77 6.09 -6.24
CA PHE A 242 -6.46 6.03 -6.91
C PHE A 242 -6.33 6.94 -8.12
N PHE A 243 -7.15 6.79 -9.16
CA PHE A 243 -6.87 7.48 -10.42
C PHE A 243 -7.03 8.99 -10.35
N GLU A 244 -8.05 9.50 -9.66
CA GLU A 244 -8.25 10.94 -9.46
C GLU A 244 -7.14 11.59 -8.63
N PRO A 245 -6.81 11.09 -7.42
CA PRO A 245 -5.73 11.67 -6.62
C PRO A 245 -4.34 11.49 -7.27
N SER A 246 -4.13 10.46 -8.09
CA SER A 246 -2.84 10.20 -8.75
C SER A 246 -2.64 10.95 -10.06
N ARG A 247 -3.60 11.75 -10.55
CA ARG A 247 -3.57 12.32 -11.91
C ARG A 247 -2.25 12.96 -12.31
N LYS A 248 -1.68 13.81 -11.46
CA LYS A 248 -0.39 14.47 -11.74
C LYS A 248 0.75 13.48 -11.75
N LEU A 249 0.73 12.53 -10.81
CA LEU A 249 1.77 11.52 -10.65
C LEU A 249 1.78 10.50 -11.79
N LEU A 250 0.60 10.10 -12.30
CA LEU A 250 0.44 9.20 -13.45
C LEU A 250 1.07 9.75 -14.74
N LEU A 251 1.12 11.08 -14.87
CA LEU A 251 1.72 11.78 -16.01
C LEU A 251 3.17 12.22 -15.75
N ALA A 252 3.66 12.11 -14.51
CA ALA A 252 4.99 12.58 -14.14
C ALA A 252 6.09 11.62 -14.59
N ALA A 253 5.87 10.30 -14.46
CA ALA A 253 6.86 9.28 -14.76
C ALA A 253 6.21 7.90 -15.05
N PRO A 254 6.91 6.94 -15.69
CA PRO A 254 6.48 5.54 -15.75
C PRO A 254 6.52 4.85 -14.38
N TRP A 255 5.67 3.84 -14.19
CA TRP A 255 5.43 3.20 -12.90
C TRP A 255 5.91 1.74 -12.87
N ILE A 256 6.61 1.34 -11.81
CA ILE A 256 6.75 -0.05 -11.38
C ILE A 256 5.72 -0.27 -10.27
N ILE A 257 4.81 -1.22 -10.46
CA ILE A 257 3.64 -1.37 -9.58
C ILE A 257 3.63 -2.75 -8.96
N LEU A 258 3.44 -2.79 -7.64
CA LEU A 258 3.34 -4.01 -6.84
C LEU A 258 1.88 -4.27 -6.48
N ARG A 259 1.51 -5.54 -6.40
CA ARG A 259 0.20 -5.96 -5.92
C ARG A 259 0.17 -6.04 -4.41
N GLY A 260 -0.83 -5.44 -3.78
CA GLY A 260 -1.03 -5.49 -2.35
C GLY A 260 -1.98 -6.57 -1.87
N ASN A 261 -2.04 -6.82 -0.56
CA ASN A 261 -3.07 -7.72 0.00
C ASN A 261 -4.49 -7.12 -0.06
N HIS A 262 -4.63 -5.84 -0.41
CA HIS A 262 -5.88 -5.19 -0.78
C HIS A 262 -6.30 -5.46 -2.23
N GLU A 263 -5.47 -6.16 -3.01
CA GLU A 263 -5.69 -6.48 -4.44
C GLU A 263 -5.67 -7.99 -4.74
N ILE A 264 -5.84 -8.84 -3.72
CA ILE A 264 -6.02 -10.30 -3.90
C ILE A 264 -7.36 -10.62 -4.57
N CYS A 265 -7.58 -11.82 -5.10
CA CYS A 265 -8.83 -12.10 -5.86
C CYS A 265 -10.11 -11.96 -5.05
N THR A 266 -10.01 -12.07 -3.73
CA THR A 266 -11.11 -11.88 -2.81
C THR A 266 -11.26 -10.42 -2.34
N ARG A 267 -10.40 -9.50 -2.80
CA ARG A 267 -10.32 -8.13 -2.33
C ARG A 267 -9.68 -7.26 -3.42
N SER A 268 -10.49 -6.54 -4.18
CA SER A 268 -10.06 -5.64 -5.26
C SER A 268 -9.19 -6.26 -6.38
N GLY A 269 -9.17 -7.59 -6.51
CA GLY A 269 -8.33 -8.26 -7.50
C GLY A 269 -8.75 -8.05 -8.94
N VAL A 270 -10.05 -7.87 -9.22
CA VAL A 270 -10.54 -7.68 -10.60
C VAL A 270 -10.05 -6.34 -11.12
N GLY A 271 -10.18 -5.28 -10.31
CA GLY A 271 -9.64 -3.97 -10.64
C GLY A 271 -8.13 -3.96 -10.81
N TRP A 272 -7.38 -4.66 -9.94
CA TRP A 272 -5.92 -4.78 -10.09
C TRP A 272 -5.51 -5.33 -11.47
N PHE A 273 -6.09 -6.46 -11.89
CA PHE A 273 -5.78 -7.05 -13.19
C PHE A 273 -6.30 -6.19 -14.36
N ARG A 274 -7.44 -5.48 -14.18
CA ARG A 274 -7.96 -4.54 -15.17
C ARG A 274 -7.02 -3.37 -15.40
N TYR A 275 -6.41 -2.81 -14.36
CA TYR A 275 -5.78 -1.51 -14.45
C TYR A 275 -4.26 -1.51 -14.27
N LEU A 276 -3.72 -2.31 -13.35
CA LEU A 276 -2.36 -2.09 -12.82
C LEU A 276 -1.39 -3.24 -13.11
N ASP A 277 -1.89 -4.47 -13.29
CA ASP A 277 -1.04 -5.60 -13.65
C ASP A 277 -0.41 -5.38 -15.04
N PRO A 278 0.91 -5.51 -15.23
CA PRO A 278 1.53 -5.27 -16.54
C PRO A 278 1.28 -6.40 -17.56
N ARG A 279 0.73 -7.53 -17.14
CA ARG A 279 0.45 -8.68 -18.03
C ARG A 279 -0.95 -8.58 -18.63
N PRO A 280 -1.27 -9.37 -19.67
CA PRO A 280 -2.64 -9.50 -20.17
C PRO A 280 -3.62 -9.94 -19.07
N MET A 281 -4.90 -9.60 -19.24
CA MET A 281 -5.96 -10.06 -18.33
C MET A 281 -5.88 -11.59 -18.14
N PRO A 282 -5.88 -12.08 -16.89
CA PRO A 282 -5.93 -13.51 -16.65
C PRO A 282 -7.29 -14.08 -17.12
N PRO A 283 -7.35 -15.38 -17.44
CA PRO A 283 -8.61 -16.01 -17.82
C PRO A 283 -9.61 -15.98 -16.66
N LEU A 284 -10.91 -16.08 -16.98
CA LEU A 284 -11.95 -16.28 -15.97
C LEU A 284 -11.69 -17.57 -15.19
N GLN A 285 -11.66 -17.47 -13.87
CA GLN A 285 -11.45 -18.60 -12.96
C GLN A 285 -12.52 -18.63 -11.87
N GLU A 286 -12.83 -19.82 -11.35
CA GLU A 286 -13.78 -19.98 -10.24
C GLU A 286 -13.10 -19.58 -8.93
N TRP A 287 -13.65 -18.57 -8.27
CA TRP A 287 -13.25 -18.09 -6.96
C TRP A 287 -14.39 -18.25 -5.96
N LYS A 288 -14.07 -18.53 -4.69
CA LYS A 288 -15.06 -18.60 -3.60
C LYS A 288 -14.96 -17.37 -2.72
N TRP A 289 -15.98 -16.53 -2.74
CA TRP A 289 -16.09 -15.36 -1.87
C TRP A 289 -17.30 -15.52 -0.94
N GLN A 290 -17.06 -15.47 0.38
CA GLN A 290 -18.11 -15.62 1.41
C GLN A 290 -19.02 -16.85 1.20
N GLY A 291 -18.47 -17.94 0.68
CA GLY A 291 -19.20 -19.19 0.41
C GLY A 291 -19.97 -19.21 -0.93
N ALA A 292 -20.01 -18.10 -1.68
CA ALA A 292 -20.56 -18.05 -3.04
C ALA A 292 -19.45 -18.29 -4.08
N LYS A 293 -19.77 -19.06 -5.12
CA LYS A 293 -18.90 -19.21 -6.30
C LYS A 293 -19.07 -17.99 -7.20
N GLN A 294 -17.96 -17.37 -7.59
CA GLN A 294 -17.89 -16.29 -8.56
C GLN A 294 -16.87 -16.66 -9.64
N TYR A 295 -17.10 -16.23 -10.88
CA TYR A 295 -16.14 -16.40 -11.96
C TYR A 295 -15.56 -15.03 -12.29
N VAL A 296 -14.30 -14.80 -11.92
CA VAL A 296 -13.65 -13.49 -12.09
C VAL A 296 -12.30 -13.66 -12.80
N PRO A 297 -11.88 -12.67 -13.62
CA PRO A 297 -10.59 -12.71 -14.29
C PRO A 297 -9.50 -12.28 -13.31
N CYS A 298 -9.07 -13.23 -12.47
CA CYS A 298 -8.08 -12.99 -11.44
C CYS A 298 -7.21 -14.23 -11.20
N SER A 299 -5.95 -14.01 -10.84
CA SER A 299 -4.99 -15.05 -10.45
C SER A 299 -4.57 -14.89 -8.99
N GLU A 300 -4.32 -16.02 -8.33
CA GLU A 300 -3.88 -16.05 -6.92
C GLU A 300 -2.56 -15.30 -6.75
N PHE A 301 -1.56 -15.69 -7.53
CA PHE A 301 -0.26 -15.05 -7.61
C PHE A 301 -0.01 -14.55 -9.03
N THR A 302 0.92 -13.62 -9.12
CA THR A 302 1.51 -13.18 -10.36
C THR A 302 2.98 -13.59 -10.46
N ASP A 303 3.42 -13.94 -11.66
CA ASP A 303 4.80 -14.36 -11.90
C ASP A 303 5.77 -13.20 -11.59
N PRO A 304 6.92 -13.47 -10.96
CA PRO A 304 7.93 -12.45 -10.71
C PRO A 304 8.48 -11.93 -12.04
N TYR A 305 8.94 -10.69 -12.06
CA TYR A 305 9.57 -10.10 -13.24
C TYR A 305 10.63 -9.08 -12.86
N VAL A 306 11.50 -8.77 -13.83
CA VAL A 306 12.54 -7.76 -13.66
C VAL A 306 12.34 -6.55 -14.55
N VAL A 307 12.56 -5.36 -13.99
CA VAL A 307 12.70 -4.11 -14.73
C VAL A 307 14.17 -3.70 -14.66
N THR A 308 14.83 -3.67 -15.81
CA THR A 308 16.28 -3.47 -15.92
C THR A 308 16.57 -2.13 -16.56
N TYR A 309 17.29 -1.29 -15.82
CA TYR A 309 17.86 -0.03 -16.28
C TYR A 309 19.38 -0.13 -16.44
N HIS A 310 20.02 0.95 -16.90
CA HIS A 310 21.46 1.02 -17.09
C HIS A 310 22.24 0.70 -15.79
N ASP A 311 21.87 1.31 -14.66
CA ASP A 311 22.65 1.22 -13.41
C ASP A 311 21.99 0.37 -12.31
N VAL A 312 20.73 -0.01 -12.48
CA VAL A 312 19.96 -0.76 -11.47
C VAL A 312 19.00 -1.74 -12.12
N GLN A 313 18.73 -2.84 -11.44
CA GLN A 313 17.64 -3.75 -11.78
C GLN A 313 16.67 -3.84 -10.59
N TRP A 314 15.39 -3.96 -10.89
CA TRP A 314 14.33 -4.14 -9.92
C TRP A 314 13.74 -5.53 -10.09
N LEU A 315 13.74 -6.34 -9.04
CA LEU A 315 13.01 -7.61 -9.00
C LEU A 315 11.66 -7.36 -8.34
N VAL A 316 10.57 -7.54 -9.08
CA VAL A 316 9.20 -7.44 -8.59
C VAL A 316 8.70 -8.84 -8.26
N VAL A 317 8.24 -9.04 -7.02
CA VAL A 317 7.62 -10.29 -6.58
C VAL A 317 6.20 -10.03 -6.06
N ASP A 318 5.29 -10.96 -6.34
CA ASP A 318 3.96 -10.93 -5.72
C ASP A 318 4.04 -11.50 -4.32
N SER A 319 3.90 -10.64 -3.31
CA SER A 319 3.79 -11.06 -1.91
C SER A 319 2.44 -10.72 -1.29
N SER A 320 1.43 -10.46 -2.10
CA SER A 320 0.10 -10.02 -1.65
C SER A 320 -0.62 -11.01 -0.72
N GLN A 321 -0.24 -12.29 -0.70
CA GLN A 321 -0.99 -13.32 0.01
C GLN A 321 -0.09 -14.24 0.86
N VAL A 322 0.26 -13.77 2.06
CA VAL A 322 0.98 -14.56 3.06
C VAL A 322 0.23 -14.52 4.39
N ALA A 323 0.16 -15.65 5.09
CA ALA A 323 -0.43 -15.69 6.42
C ALA A 323 0.49 -14.98 7.43
N SER A 324 0.00 -13.88 8.01
CA SER A 324 0.73 -13.12 9.02
C SER A 324 0.49 -13.67 10.43
N VAL A 325 1.56 -13.73 11.22
CA VAL A 325 1.53 -14.20 12.61
C VAL A 325 0.82 -13.13 13.46
N GLY A 326 -0.50 -13.30 13.67
CA GLY A 326 -1.34 -12.35 14.42
C GLY A 326 -2.52 -11.77 13.64
N GLY A 327 -2.63 -12.06 12.34
CA GLY A 327 -3.60 -11.40 11.44
C GLY A 327 -2.96 -10.21 10.71
N GLY A 328 -3.78 -9.31 10.17
CA GLY A 328 -3.28 -8.10 9.50
C GLY A 328 -2.48 -7.18 10.43
N ILE A 329 -1.80 -6.18 9.86
CA ILE A 329 -0.97 -5.24 10.62
C ILE A 329 -1.74 -4.51 11.75
N ASP A 330 -3.07 -4.43 11.62
CA ASP A 330 -3.98 -3.86 12.61
C ASP A 330 -4.11 -4.66 13.91
N HIS A 331 -3.50 -5.84 14.00
CA HIS A 331 -3.52 -6.69 15.19
C HIS A 331 -2.29 -6.53 16.10
N TYR A 332 -1.26 -5.79 15.66
CA TYR A 332 -0.12 -5.42 16.51
C TYR A 332 -0.45 -4.16 17.30
N ASP A 333 -0.11 -4.14 18.60
CA ASP A 333 -0.41 -3.01 19.50
C ASP A 333 0.70 -1.95 19.52
N GLY A 334 1.88 -2.27 18.98
CA GLY A 334 3.04 -1.38 19.04
C GLY A 334 3.64 -1.25 20.44
N ASP A 335 3.28 -2.14 21.38
CA ASP A 335 3.86 -2.21 22.71
C ASP A 335 5.26 -2.84 22.64
N CYS A 336 6.26 -1.97 22.50
CA CYS A 336 7.66 -2.35 22.39
C CYS A 336 8.32 -2.46 23.78
N PRO A 337 9.21 -3.45 24.01
CA PRO A 337 10.01 -3.52 25.22
C PRO A 337 10.92 -2.29 25.36
N THR A 338 11.23 -1.92 26.60
CA THR A 338 12.12 -0.78 26.90
C THR A 338 13.58 -1.06 26.52
N GLU A 339 14.00 -2.33 26.58
CA GLU A 339 15.29 -2.81 26.08
C GLU A 339 15.11 -4.25 25.58
N VAL A 340 15.71 -4.56 24.43
CA VAL A 340 15.78 -5.93 23.93
C VAL A 340 17.20 -6.25 23.47
N THR A 341 17.70 -7.42 23.86
CA THR A 341 19.02 -7.91 23.40
C THR A 341 18.88 -8.95 22.30
N VAL A 342 17.71 -9.60 22.22
CA VAL A 342 17.44 -10.67 21.28
C VAL A 342 16.02 -10.52 20.73
N ILE A 343 15.89 -10.48 19.41
CA ILE A 343 14.62 -10.56 18.72
C ILE A 343 14.46 -12.02 18.27
N THR A 344 13.50 -12.69 18.90
CA THR A 344 13.11 -14.07 18.60
C THR A 344 11.64 -14.10 18.23
N GLY A 345 11.21 -15.17 17.57
CA GLY A 345 9.83 -15.62 17.74
C GLY A 345 8.97 -15.46 16.51
N LEU A 346 9.31 -16.14 15.44
CA LEU A 346 8.36 -16.37 14.37
C LEU A 346 8.54 -17.76 13.81
N ASP A 347 8.59 -18.79 14.65
CA ASP A 347 8.09 -20.04 14.10
C ASP A 347 6.56 -19.90 14.09
N PRO A 348 5.91 -19.68 12.93
CA PRO A 348 4.46 -19.70 12.84
C PRO A 348 3.82 -20.94 13.49
N ARG A 349 4.56 -22.05 13.59
CA ARG A 349 4.15 -23.32 14.20
C ARG A 349 4.20 -23.29 15.73
N ASN A 350 4.85 -22.29 16.34
CA ASN A 350 4.95 -22.17 17.79
C ASN A 350 3.77 -21.38 18.38
N GLU A 351 2.64 -22.07 18.56
CA GLU A 351 1.41 -21.54 19.18
C GLU A 351 1.65 -20.95 20.59
N SER A 352 2.70 -21.35 21.30
CA SER A 352 2.98 -20.84 22.64
C SER A 352 3.57 -19.42 22.66
N ALA A 353 4.13 -18.96 21.52
CA ALA A 353 4.60 -17.59 21.35
C ALA A 353 3.47 -16.60 21.06
N PHE A 354 2.29 -17.08 20.63
CA PHE A 354 1.12 -16.27 20.32
C PHE A 354 -0.16 -16.97 20.79
N PRO A 355 -0.76 -16.57 21.93
CA PRO A 355 -2.08 -17.08 22.32
C PRO A 355 -3.13 -16.54 21.35
N TYR A 356 -3.34 -17.22 20.21
CA TYR A 356 -4.33 -16.87 19.21
C TYR A 356 -5.60 -17.71 19.37
N THR A 357 -6.76 -17.07 19.18
CA THR A 357 -8.07 -17.73 19.08
C THR A 357 -8.34 -18.05 17.60
N PRO A 358 -8.50 -19.34 17.20
CA PRO A 358 -8.61 -19.79 15.80
C PRO A 358 -9.78 -19.27 14.93
N ASN A 359 -10.44 -18.17 15.31
CA ASN A 359 -11.78 -17.83 14.80
C ASN A 359 -11.86 -16.54 13.98
N SER A 360 -10.75 -15.95 13.55
CA SER A 360 -10.81 -14.98 12.46
C SER A 360 -10.53 -15.69 11.14
N SER A 361 -11.32 -15.39 10.11
CA SER A 361 -11.19 -15.87 8.73
C SER A 361 -9.83 -15.52 8.07
N HIS A 362 -8.91 -14.90 8.81
CA HIS A 362 -7.61 -14.39 8.38
C HIS A 362 -6.50 -14.67 9.41
N GLY A 363 -6.74 -15.56 10.38
CA GLY A 363 -5.72 -16.02 11.31
C GLY A 363 -4.71 -16.95 10.64
N PHE A 364 -3.46 -16.91 11.10
CA PHE A 364 -2.45 -17.87 10.68
C PHE A 364 -2.93 -19.31 10.95
N ASP A 365 -3.11 -20.11 9.89
CA ASP A 365 -3.38 -21.55 9.99
C ASP A 365 -2.07 -22.30 9.72
N PRO A 366 -1.48 -22.95 10.74
CA PRO A 366 -0.23 -23.70 10.59
C PRO A 366 -0.29 -24.78 9.50
N SER A 367 -1.48 -25.27 9.13
CA SER A 367 -1.64 -26.25 8.06
C SER A 367 -1.45 -25.68 6.65
N ASN A 368 -1.59 -24.36 6.47
CA ASN A 368 -1.36 -23.69 5.19
C ASN A 368 0.11 -23.38 4.93
N PHE A 369 0.93 -23.29 5.99
CA PHE A 369 2.35 -22.91 5.89
C PHE A 369 3.16 -23.72 4.86
N PRO A 370 3.09 -25.06 4.78
CA PRO A 370 3.89 -25.80 3.81
C PRO A 370 3.59 -25.42 2.35
N ALA A 371 2.33 -25.11 2.05
CA ALA A 371 1.91 -24.68 0.72
C ALA A 371 2.38 -23.26 0.41
N GLU A 372 2.16 -22.31 1.34
CA GLU A 372 2.63 -20.94 1.19
C GLU A 372 4.16 -20.86 1.05
N TYR A 373 4.88 -21.55 1.94
CA TYR A 373 6.33 -21.66 1.87
C TYR A 373 6.80 -22.23 0.52
N GLY A 374 6.14 -23.27 0.01
CA GLY A 374 6.42 -23.86 -1.30
C GLY A 374 6.24 -22.84 -2.44
N ASN A 375 5.09 -22.18 -2.48
CA ASN A 375 4.78 -21.17 -3.50
C ASN A 375 5.81 -20.03 -3.51
N TYR A 376 6.13 -19.47 -2.34
CA TYR A 376 7.12 -18.40 -2.25
C TYR A 376 8.54 -18.87 -2.56
N THR A 377 8.88 -20.12 -2.25
CA THR A 377 10.18 -20.69 -2.63
C THR A 377 10.29 -20.76 -4.15
N GLU A 378 9.22 -21.13 -4.86
CA GLU A 378 9.17 -21.11 -6.32
C GLU A 378 9.29 -19.69 -6.89
N ILE A 379 8.49 -18.74 -6.39
CA ILE A 379 8.53 -17.32 -6.80
C ILE A 379 9.94 -16.73 -6.61
N PHE A 380 10.56 -16.95 -5.45
CA PHE A 380 11.91 -16.44 -5.20
C PHE A 380 12.98 -17.16 -6.02
N ALA A 381 12.85 -18.46 -6.27
CA ALA A 381 13.77 -19.20 -7.12
C ALA A 381 13.70 -18.72 -8.58
N GLU A 382 12.49 -18.50 -9.08
CA GLU A 382 12.27 -17.97 -10.43
C GLU A 382 12.81 -16.54 -10.54
N GLY A 383 12.43 -15.65 -9.61
CA GLY A 383 12.95 -14.28 -9.58
C GLY A 383 14.47 -14.22 -9.50
N LYS A 384 15.10 -15.07 -8.68
CA LYS A 384 16.56 -15.20 -8.60
C LYS A 384 17.19 -15.59 -9.94
N SER A 385 16.52 -16.42 -10.72
CA SER A 385 17.03 -16.85 -12.03
C SER A 385 17.07 -15.73 -13.08
N MET A 386 16.32 -14.64 -12.85
CA MET A 386 16.24 -13.48 -13.73
C MET A 386 17.29 -12.40 -13.42
N LEU A 387 18.01 -12.54 -12.30
CA LEU A 387 18.89 -11.49 -11.81
C LEU A 387 20.16 -11.35 -12.66
N ASP A 388 20.51 -10.11 -12.99
CA ASP A 388 21.80 -9.80 -13.60
C ASP A 388 22.89 -9.83 -12.51
N SER A 389 23.86 -10.73 -12.69
CA SER A 389 25.01 -10.88 -11.79
C SER A 389 25.95 -9.66 -11.72
N HIS A 390 25.80 -8.67 -12.59
CA HIS A 390 26.64 -7.46 -12.63
C HIS A 390 25.92 -6.17 -12.24
N LYS A 391 24.62 -6.22 -11.92
CA LYS A 391 23.84 -5.03 -11.56
C LYS A 391 23.40 -5.10 -10.11
N PRO A 392 23.43 -4.01 -9.34
CA PRO A 392 22.75 -3.97 -8.05
C PRO A 392 21.24 -4.13 -8.27
N VAL A 393 20.62 -4.97 -7.44
CA VAL A 393 19.18 -5.27 -7.50
C VAL A 393 18.48 -4.74 -6.26
N GLY A 394 17.39 -3.99 -6.45
CA GLY A 394 16.39 -3.74 -5.42
C GLY A 394 15.28 -4.78 -5.50
N LEU A 395 15.00 -5.49 -4.40
CA LEU A 395 13.85 -6.38 -4.30
C LEU A 395 12.62 -5.55 -3.94
N LEU A 396 11.57 -5.65 -4.75
CA LEU A 396 10.28 -5.01 -4.53
C LEU A 396 9.26 -6.07 -4.12
N SER A 397 8.77 -5.98 -2.90
CA SER A 397 7.76 -6.88 -2.32
C SER A 397 6.74 -6.04 -1.56
N HIS A 398 5.43 -6.22 -1.75
CA HIS A 398 4.46 -5.45 -0.97
C HIS A 398 4.56 -5.76 0.53
N ARG A 399 4.53 -7.05 0.89
CA ARG A 399 4.75 -7.53 2.25
C ARG A 399 6.23 -7.44 2.64
N PRO A 400 6.56 -6.85 3.79
CA PRO A 400 7.93 -6.51 4.09
C PRO A 400 8.75 -7.73 4.53
N LEU A 401 9.85 -8.00 3.82
CA LEU A 401 10.88 -8.91 4.32
C LEU A 401 11.79 -8.16 5.30
N TYR A 402 12.07 -8.80 6.43
CA TYR A 402 12.96 -8.27 7.47
C TYR A 402 12.49 -6.98 8.17
N ALA A 403 11.30 -6.47 7.89
CA ALA A 403 10.74 -5.42 8.76
C ALA A 403 10.51 -5.98 10.17
N ILE A 404 10.51 -5.10 11.17
CA ILE A 404 10.22 -5.47 12.55
C ILE A 404 9.02 -4.70 13.09
N THR A 405 8.23 -5.37 13.92
CA THR A 405 7.12 -4.80 14.68
C THR A 405 7.25 -5.21 16.14
N CYS A 406 6.37 -4.70 16.99
CA CYS A 406 6.27 -5.13 18.38
C CYS A 406 4.84 -5.42 18.80
N HIS A 407 4.71 -6.40 19.69
CA HIS A 407 3.44 -6.84 20.26
C HIS A 407 3.63 -7.27 21.71
N LYS A 408 2.80 -6.77 22.63
CA LYS A 408 2.78 -7.20 24.05
C LYS A 408 4.17 -7.22 24.70
N GLY A 409 4.97 -6.19 24.47
CA GLY A 409 6.30 -6.03 25.03
C GLY A 409 7.37 -6.92 24.39
N SER A 410 7.15 -7.45 23.18
CA SER A 410 8.14 -8.24 22.44
C SER A 410 8.30 -7.75 20.99
N TYR A 411 9.53 -7.75 20.50
CA TYR A 411 9.82 -7.51 19.08
C TYR A 411 9.67 -8.77 18.26
N LEU A 412 9.23 -8.59 17.01
CA LEU A 412 8.95 -9.63 16.04
C LEU A 412 9.39 -9.12 14.67
N ALA A 413 9.96 -9.98 13.83
CA ALA A 413 10.03 -9.69 12.40
C ALA A 413 8.65 -9.89 11.72
N LEU A 414 8.42 -9.26 10.58
CA LEU A 414 7.18 -9.42 9.81
C LEU A 414 7.31 -10.52 8.74
N ASP A 415 6.19 -11.19 8.45
CA ASP A 415 6.00 -12.12 7.34
C ASP A 415 7.13 -13.16 7.17
N TYR A 416 7.38 -13.91 8.25
CA TYR A 416 8.50 -14.87 8.35
C TYR A 416 8.52 -15.96 7.28
N THR A 417 7.36 -16.42 6.81
CA THR A 417 7.26 -17.39 5.71
C THR A 417 8.01 -16.90 4.47
N LEU A 418 7.93 -15.59 4.16
CA LEU A 418 8.67 -14.98 3.05
C LEU A 418 10.17 -15.01 3.32
N GLN A 419 10.59 -14.71 4.55
CA GLN A 419 12.01 -14.72 4.93
C GLN A 419 12.61 -16.12 4.77
N LEU A 420 11.93 -17.16 5.27
CA LEU A 420 12.39 -18.55 5.14
C LEU A 420 12.48 -18.99 3.68
N ALA A 421 11.47 -18.65 2.85
CA ALA A 421 11.47 -19.01 1.44
C ALA A 421 12.61 -18.29 0.68
N ALA A 422 12.83 -17.00 0.94
CA ALA A 422 13.94 -16.25 0.34
C ALA A 422 15.31 -16.77 0.78
N GLU A 423 15.47 -17.16 2.05
CA GLU A 423 16.71 -17.75 2.57
C GLU A 423 16.98 -19.13 1.97
N ALA A 424 15.95 -19.98 1.84
CA ALA A 424 16.07 -21.33 1.29
C ALA A 424 16.53 -21.33 -0.18
N THR A 425 16.14 -20.31 -0.94
CA THR A 425 16.61 -20.12 -2.33
C THR A 425 18.00 -19.48 -2.41
N GLY A 426 18.53 -19.00 -1.28
CA GLY A 426 19.73 -18.17 -1.21
C GLY A 426 19.56 -16.87 -2.01
N LEU A 427 18.36 -16.29 -2.00
CA LEU A 427 18.02 -15.07 -2.74
C LEU A 427 18.96 -13.92 -2.38
N PHE A 428 19.24 -13.73 -1.10
CA PHE A 428 20.12 -12.66 -0.62
C PHE A 428 21.63 -12.97 -0.72
N ASN A 429 22.00 -14.17 -1.22
CA ASN A 429 23.37 -14.49 -1.62
C ASN A 429 23.64 -14.09 -3.10
N SER A 430 22.83 -13.18 -3.65
CA SER A 430 22.87 -12.72 -5.03
C SER A 430 23.22 -11.22 -5.12
N THR A 431 22.88 -10.58 -6.22
CA THR A 431 23.06 -9.14 -6.43
C THR A 431 21.98 -8.28 -5.78
N ILE A 432 21.04 -8.85 -5.03
CA ILE A 432 20.08 -8.09 -4.22
C ILE A 432 20.79 -7.36 -3.09
N LYS A 433 20.55 -6.05 -2.99
CA LYS A 433 21.24 -5.17 -2.04
C LYS A 433 20.31 -4.55 -0.99
N PHE A 434 18.99 -4.50 -1.24
CA PHE A 434 17.98 -4.01 -0.31
C PHE A 434 16.58 -4.50 -0.69
N VAL A 435 15.64 -4.37 0.25
CA VAL A 435 14.22 -4.65 0.04
C VAL A 435 13.42 -3.35 0.19
N LEU A 436 12.51 -3.07 -0.74
CA LEU A 436 11.47 -2.03 -0.61
C LEU A 436 10.10 -2.69 -0.51
N SER A 437 9.27 -2.15 0.38
CA SER A 437 7.96 -2.72 0.69
C SER A 437 6.95 -1.69 1.18
N GLY A 438 5.69 -2.08 1.25
CA GLY A 438 4.57 -1.32 1.82
C GLY A 438 3.99 -2.05 3.01
N HIS A 439 2.66 -2.16 3.07
CA HIS A 439 1.85 -2.96 4.00
C HIS A 439 1.84 -2.48 5.46
N TYR A 440 3.01 -2.20 6.01
CA TYR A 440 3.12 -1.69 7.37
C TYR A 440 2.94 -0.17 7.33
N HIS A 441 1.80 0.30 7.85
CA HIS A 441 1.31 1.67 7.65
C HIS A 441 2.11 2.75 8.42
N LEU A 442 3.40 2.87 8.13
CA LEU A 442 4.40 3.80 8.65
C LEU A 442 5.61 3.85 7.70
N PHE A 443 6.59 4.69 8.00
CA PHE A 443 7.93 4.55 7.45
C PHE A 443 8.80 3.73 8.39
N GLN A 444 9.51 2.73 7.86
CA GLN A 444 10.55 2.04 8.59
C GLN A 444 11.76 1.81 7.69
N TYR A 445 12.94 2.13 8.21
CA TYR A 445 14.22 1.68 7.67
C TYR A 445 14.91 0.83 8.72
N VAL A 446 15.26 -0.40 8.37
CA VAL A 446 16.07 -1.25 9.25
C VAL A 446 17.36 -1.61 8.54
N GLU A 447 18.47 -1.22 9.14
CA GLU A 447 19.80 -1.62 8.72
C GLU A 447 20.29 -2.76 9.61
N TYR A 448 20.92 -3.74 8.96
CA TYR A 448 21.40 -4.96 9.58
C TYR A 448 22.90 -5.13 9.34
N GLU A 449 23.62 -5.53 10.38
CA GLU A 449 24.85 -6.31 10.21
C GLU A 449 24.45 -7.77 9.93
N GLY A 450 24.83 -8.31 8.77
CA GLY A 450 24.60 -9.72 8.40
C GLY A 450 23.42 -9.99 7.45
N ARG A 451 22.60 -8.98 7.13
CA ARG A 451 21.50 -9.06 6.15
C ARG A 451 21.41 -7.77 5.33
N VAL A 452 20.68 -7.83 4.21
CA VAL A 452 20.38 -6.62 3.43
C VAL A 452 19.44 -5.69 4.22
N PRO A 453 19.59 -4.36 4.08
CA PRO A 453 18.63 -3.42 4.66
C PRO A 453 17.24 -3.55 4.05
N THR A 454 16.23 -3.17 4.82
CA THR A 454 14.82 -3.14 4.38
C THR A 454 14.21 -1.76 4.61
N LEU A 455 13.36 -1.33 3.68
CA LEU A 455 12.62 -0.08 3.73
C LEU A 455 11.13 -0.35 3.52
N VAL A 456 10.32 0.29 4.34
CA VAL A 456 8.87 0.22 4.33
C VAL A 456 8.31 1.61 4.05
N PHE A 457 7.49 1.72 3.02
CA PHE A 457 6.79 2.93 2.57
C PHE A 457 5.28 2.72 2.60
N GLY A 458 4.73 2.28 3.75
CA GLY A 458 3.28 2.05 3.89
C GLY A 458 2.47 3.27 4.33
N HIS A 459 3.02 4.47 4.19
CA HIS A 459 2.48 5.69 4.79
C HIS A 459 2.06 6.73 3.75
N GLY A 460 1.68 6.29 2.54
CA GLY A 460 1.35 7.18 1.43
C GLY A 460 -0.06 7.80 1.47
N GLY A 461 -1.03 7.16 2.14
CA GLY A 461 -2.38 7.74 2.19
C GLY A 461 -3.42 7.05 3.08
N THR A 462 -3.27 5.76 3.36
CA THR A 462 -4.19 4.99 4.20
C THR A 462 -4.01 5.28 5.70
N LYS A 463 -4.96 4.86 6.54
CA LYS A 463 -4.90 5.03 7.99
C LYS A 463 -3.59 4.48 8.56
N LEU A 464 -2.76 5.34 9.15
CA LEU A 464 -1.49 4.93 9.76
C LEU A 464 -1.69 3.91 10.88
N PHE A 465 -0.63 3.18 11.20
CA PHE A 465 -0.60 2.20 12.28
C PHE A 465 -0.94 2.86 13.63
N ASP A 466 -1.88 2.30 14.39
CA ASP A 466 -2.40 2.97 15.59
C ASP A 466 -1.37 3.00 16.76
N GLY A 467 -0.45 2.02 16.83
CA GLY A 467 0.57 1.90 17.88
C GLY A 467 1.70 2.95 17.84
N ASP A 468 2.54 2.98 18.87
CA ASP A 468 3.71 3.89 18.97
C ASP A 468 5.05 3.14 19.03
N PRO A 469 5.42 2.43 17.96
CA PRO A 469 6.64 1.63 17.92
C PRO A 469 7.88 2.53 17.89
N ASN A 470 8.89 2.17 18.68
CA ASN A 470 10.16 2.89 18.73
C ASN A 470 11.33 1.95 18.43
N ILE A 471 11.81 1.95 17.19
CA ILE A 471 12.92 1.06 16.78
C ILE A 471 14.23 1.30 17.54
N ALA A 472 14.41 2.44 18.20
CA ALA A 472 15.63 2.74 18.95
C ALA A 472 15.89 1.73 20.10
N THR A 473 14.85 1.12 20.67
CA THR A 473 15.02 0.13 21.75
C THR A 473 15.45 -1.25 21.23
N ALA A 474 15.38 -1.47 19.91
CA ALA A 474 15.86 -2.65 19.21
C ALA A 474 17.30 -2.51 18.67
N VAL A 475 17.91 -1.32 18.74
CA VAL A 475 19.28 -1.11 18.26
C VAL A 475 20.27 -1.96 19.05
N GLY A 476 21.14 -2.70 18.34
CA GLY A 476 22.08 -3.65 18.92
C GLY A 476 21.46 -5.01 19.26
N ALA A 477 20.15 -5.18 19.08
CA ALA A 477 19.51 -6.47 19.30
C ALA A 477 19.92 -7.46 18.20
N THR A 478 20.17 -8.70 18.63
CA THR A 478 20.45 -9.80 17.71
C THR A 478 19.14 -10.44 17.25
N VAL A 479 18.90 -10.48 15.94
CA VAL A 479 17.83 -11.24 15.32
C VAL A 479 18.28 -12.69 15.19
N LEU A 480 17.49 -13.63 15.73
CA LEU A 480 17.78 -15.06 15.62
C LEU A 480 17.02 -15.72 14.46
N THR A 481 17.62 -16.75 13.87
CA THR A 481 16.95 -17.74 13.03
C THR A 481 16.04 -18.66 13.88
N GLU A 482 15.25 -19.50 13.22
CA GLU A 482 14.35 -20.46 13.87
C GLU A 482 15.09 -21.44 14.80
N ASP A 483 16.27 -21.92 14.41
CA ASP A 483 17.11 -22.81 15.21
C ASP A 483 17.87 -22.06 16.32
N GLY A 484 17.62 -20.77 16.49
CA GLY A 484 18.20 -19.93 17.53
C GLY A 484 19.61 -19.42 17.22
N ALA A 485 20.08 -19.57 15.97
CA ALA A 485 21.36 -19.04 15.55
C ALA A 485 21.29 -17.52 15.29
N PRO A 486 22.34 -16.73 15.59
CA PRO A 486 22.38 -15.31 15.23
C PRO A 486 22.33 -15.12 13.71
N ALA A 487 21.33 -14.38 13.24
CA ALA A 487 21.13 -14.08 11.82
C ALA A 487 21.60 -12.68 11.45
N ALA A 488 21.29 -11.69 12.28
CA ALA A 488 21.66 -10.29 12.05
C ALA A 488 21.67 -9.49 13.34
N VAL A 489 22.28 -8.30 13.31
CA VAL A 489 22.21 -7.31 14.39
C VAL A 489 21.65 -6.00 13.84
N ILE A 490 20.66 -5.42 14.51
CA ILE A 490 20.08 -4.13 14.11
C ILE A 490 21.08 -3.01 14.42
N THR A 491 21.39 -2.17 13.44
CA THR A 491 22.36 -1.09 13.62
C THR A 491 21.70 0.20 14.11
N ALA A 492 22.53 1.14 14.56
CA ALA A 492 22.11 2.47 15.01
C ALA A 492 21.59 3.40 13.90
N ASN A 493 21.71 3.02 12.61
CA ASN A 493 21.17 3.80 11.49
C ASN A 493 19.69 3.52 11.25
N SER A 494 19.12 2.48 11.89
CA SER A 494 17.71 2.11 11.75
C SER A 494 16.80 3.19 12.32
N THR A 495 15.68 3.45 11.64
CA THR A 495 14.72 4.47 12.04
C THR A 495 13.28 4.10 11.66
N MET A 496 12.33 4.81 12.26
CA MET A 496 10.91 4.59 12.04
C MET A 496 10.14 5.88 12.37
N TYR A 497 9.15 6.21 11.52
CA TYR A 497 8.25 7.34 11.74
C TYR A 497 6.81 6.98 11.39
N LYS A 498 5.88 7.47 12.21
CA LYS A 498 4.45 7.39 11.97
C LYS A 498 3.93 8.74 11.46
N GLN A 499 4.20 9.04 10.19
CA GLN A 499 3.71 10.25 9.51
C GLN A 499 3.41 9.92 8.04
N PHE A 500 2.50 10.69 7.43
CA PHE A 500 2.26 10.59 5.99
C PHE A 500 3.43 11.17 5.20
N GLY A 501 3.70 10.59 4.03
CA GLY A 501 4.92 10.87 3.31
C GLY A 501 5.16 9.92 2.14
N PHE A 502 6.29 10.13 1.49
CA PHE A 502 6.76 9.33 0.37
C PHE A 502 8.29 9.35 0.34
N GLY A 503 8.88 8.44 -0.44
CA GLY A 503 10.31 8.33 -0.64
C GLY A 503 10.79 8.91 -1.96
N LEU A 504 12.01 9.42 -1.96
CA LEU A 504 12.83 9.67 -3.14
C LEU A 504 14.10 8.86 -3.01
N LEU A 505 14.34 7.93 -3.91
CA LEU A 505 15.54 7.13 -3.98
C LEU A 505 16.40 7.62 -5.15
N GLU A 506 17.54 8.20 -4.83
CA GLU A 506 18.52 8.61 -5.83
C GLU A 506 19.60 7.52 -6.00
N VAL A 507 19.84 7.09 -7.24
CA VAL A 507 20.90 6.15 -7.62
C VAL A 507 22.08 6.93 -8.18
N LYS A 508 23.18 7.02 -7.42
CA LYS A 508 24.39 7.78 -7.79
C LYS A 508 25.66 7.00 -7.52
N GLU A 509 26.45 6.70 -8.55
CA GLU A 509 27.76 6.03 -8.37
C GLU A 509 27.64 4.79 -7.46
N GLU A 510 26.60 3.96 -7.69
CA GLU A 510 26.27 2.78 -6.89
C GLU A 510 25.84 3.05 -5.42
N ARG A 511 25.62 4.32 -5.06
CA ARG A 511 25.02 4.72 -3.77
C ARG A 511 23.54 4.99 -3.92
N PHE A 512 22.81 4.64 -2.88
CA PHE A 512 21.37 4.81 -2.78
C PHE A 512 21.09 5.80 -1.65
N GLU A 513 20.52 6.94 -2.02
CA GLU A 513 20.16 8.00 -1.09
C GLU A 513 18.64 8.07 -1.04
N VAL A 514 18.05 7.74 0.10
CA VAL A 514 16.61 7.82 0.33
C VAL A 514 16.32 9.10 1.09
N THR A 515 15.48 9.94 0.51
CA THR A 515 14.90 11.07 1.23
C THR A 515 13.41 10.81 1.44
N GLU A 516 12.94 10.86 2.68
CA GLU A 516 11.55 10.67 3.07
C GLU A 516 11.00 11.97 3.66
N GLY A 517 9.74 12.28 3.38
CA GLY A 517 9.04 13.37 4.04
C GLY A 517 7.78 13.82 3.32
N ALA A 518 7.19 14.86 3.91
CA ALA A 518 6.09 15.62 3.34
C ALA A 518 6.37 17.13 3.56
N GLY A 519 6.13 17.96 2.54
CA GLY A 519 6.31 19.40 2.62
C GLY A 519 7.77 19.84 2.87
N ALA A 520 8.01 20.58 3.97
CA ALA A 520 9.31 21.19 4.29
C ALA A 520 10.22 20.34 5.19
N ALA A 521 9.72 19.24 5.76
CA ALA A 521 10.46 18.36 6.66
C ALA A 521 10.90 17.09 5.91
N TRP A 522 12.12 17.13 5.36
CA TRP A 522 12.73 15.98 4.68
C TRP A 522 13.82 15.36 5.56
N GLN A 523 13.77 14.05 5.71
CA GLN A 523 14.81 13.26 6.34
C GLN A 523 15.56 12.45 5.28
N ARG A 524 16.88 12.39 5.40
CA ARG A 524 17.74 11.76 4.41
C ARG A 524 18.52 10.61 5.03
N PHE A 525 18.40 9.44 4.42
CA PHE A 525 19.05 8.20 4.79
C PHE A 525 19.98 7.80 3.66
N ASN A 526 21.27 7.77 3.97
CA ASN A 526 22.27 7.34 3.02
C ASN A 526 22.67 5.93 3.40
N PHE A 527 22.46 4.98 2.50
CA PHE A 527 23.13 3.69 2.60
C PHE A 527 24.02 3.51 1.39
N THR A 528 25.26 3.14 1.67
CA THR A 528 26.22 2.84 0.63
C THR A 528 26.08 1.38 0.32
N ILE A 529 25.78 1.08 -0.94
CA ILE A 529 25.89 -0.28 -1.45
C ILE A 529 27.30 -0.39 -2.01
N PRO A 530 28.23 -1.13 -1.37
CA PRO A 530 29.53 -1.38 -1.96
C PRO A 530 29.31 -2.24 -3.22
N ALA A 531 30.07 -1.90 -4.27
CA ALA A 531 30.15 -2.65 -5.53
C ALA A 531 30.14 -4.17 -5.29
#